data_AF-A0A3A4QHS5-F1
#
_entry.id   AF-A0A3A4QHS5-F1
#
_cell.length_a   1.000
_cell.length_b   1.000
_cell.length_c   1.000
_cell.angle_alpha   90.00
_cell.angle_beta   90.00
_cell.angle_gamma   90.00
#
_symmetry.space_group_name_H-M   'P 1'
#
loop_
_entity.id
_entity.type
_entity.pdbx_description
1 polymer ?
#
loop_
_entity_poly.entity_id
_entity_poly.type
_entity_poly.pdbx_seq_one_letter_code
_entity_poly.pdbx_strand_id
1 'polypeptide(L)'
;MSLRNLRRFDVQARYAAVLGLLAVLPAGGALYLVGRNFHPGPGGILYRNEMFVLGLAVCIGLAVLIGLTAAALGFNSAGQRRNDFQGRSWLGFFIGGASVTAAVVAGIAFAVLRMPA
;
A
#
# COMPACT_ATOMS: atom_id res chain seq x y z
N MET A 1 -4.93 -21.75 18.83
CA MET A 1 -4.46 -21.57 17.44
C MET A 1 -2.93 -21.51 17.46
N SER A 2 -2.25 -22.51 16.90
CA SER A 2 -0.78 -22.50 16.78
C SER A 2 -0.36 -21.33 15.87
N LEU A 3 0.51 -20.44 16.35
CA LEU A 3 1.15 -19.41 15.53
C LEU A 3 1.87 -20.12 14.38
N ARG A 4 1.25 -20.15 13.20
CA ARG A 4 1.79 -20.84 12.02
C ARG A 4 3.17 -20.27 11.76
N ASN A 5 4.17 -21.15 11.81
CA ASN A 5 5.57 -20.79 11.68
C ASN A 5 5.80 -20.04 10.36
N LEU A 6 6.04 -18.72 10.45
CA LEU A 6 6.34 -17.86 9.30
C LEU A 6 7.62 -18.27 8.57
N ARG A 7 8.40 -19.23 9.09
CA ARG A 7 9.52 -19.85 8.36
C ARG A 7 9.07 -20.71 7.17
N ARG A 8 7.80 -21.12 7.08
CA ARG A 8 7.28 -21.88 5.94
C ARG A 8 6.92 -20.94 4.80
N PHE A 9 7.55 -21.12 3.64
CA PHE A 9 7.33 -20.27 2.46
C PHE A 9 5.88 -20.29 1.95
N ASP A 10 5.16 -21.41 2.05
CA ASP A 10 3.73 -21.47 1.70
C ASP A 10 2.86 -20.57 2.57
N VAL A 11 3.23 -20.44 3.85
CA VAL A 11 2.52 -19.60 4.81
C VAL A 11 2.81 -18.13 4.48
N GLN A 12 4.07 -17.80 4.20
CA GLN A 12 4.46 -16.47 3.72
C GLN A 12 3.72 -16.09 2.43
N ALA A 13 3.63 -17.00 1.45
CA ALA A 13 2.93 -16.77 0.19
C ALA A 13 1.44 -16.43 0.39
N ARG A 14 0.78 -17.14 1.32
CA ARG A 14 -0.63 -16.86 1.69
C ARG A 14 -0.78 -15.50 2.36
N TYR A 15 0.05 -15.21 3.36
CA TYR A 15 0.00 -13.90 4.04
C TYR A 15 0.38 -12.75 3.10
N ALA A 16 1.38 -12.92 2.25
CA ALA A 16 1.77 -11.94 1.24
C ALA A 16 0.61 -11.58 0.33
N ALA A 17 -0.12 -12.57 -0.20
CA ALA A 17 -1.28 -12.32 -1.04
C ALA A 17 -2.42 -11.60 -0.30
N VAL A 18 -2.76 -12.03 0.92
CA VAL A 18 -3.83 -11.40 1.72
C VAL A 18 -3.45 -9.97 2.11
N LEU A 19 -2.24 -9.76 2.62
CA LEU A 19 -1.75 -8.43 2.98
C LEU A 19 -1.65 -7.53 1.75
N GLY A 20 -1.22 -8.07 0.61
CA GLY A 20 -1.18 -7.33 -0.66
C GLY A 20 -2.56 -6.79 -1.02
N LEU A 21 -3.59 -7.64 -1.01
CA LEU A 21 -4.97 -7.21 -1.26
C LEU A 21 -5.47 -6.19 -0.23
N LEU A 22 -5.13 -6.37 1.06
CA LEU A 22 -5.50 -5.42 2.11
C LEU A 22 -4.81 -4.06 1.95
N ALA A 23 -3.59 -4.00 1.42
CA ALA A 23 -2.85 -2.76 1.19
C ALA A 23 -3.49 -1.86 0.11
N VAL A 24 -4.29 -2.44 -0.79
CA VAL A 24 -4.99 -1.69 -1.84
C VAL A 24 -6.01 -0.71 -1.24
N LEU A 25 -6.68 -1.07 -0.14
CA LEU A 25 -7.70 -0.22 0.47
C LEU A 25 -7.15 1.13 0.98
N PRO A 26 -6.12 1.17 1.85
CA PRO A 26 -5.55 2.44 2.28
C PRO A 26 -4.83 3.19 1.15
N ALA A 27 -4.20 2.49 0.19
CA ALA A 27 -3.60 3.13 -0.98
C ALA A 27 -4.65 3.82 -1.87
N GLY A 28 -5.76 3.13 -2.14
CA GLY A 28 -6.91 3.66 -2.85
C GLY A 28 -7.57 4.82 -2.09
N GLY A 29 -7.64 4.74 -0.76
CA GLY A 29 -8.08 5.86 0.09
C GLY A 29 -7.21 7.10 -0.06
N ALA A 30 -5.87 6.95 -0.04
CA ALA A 30 -4.95 8.06 -0.26
C ALA A 30 -5.11 8.70 -1.64
N LEU A 31 -5.17 7.89 -2.70
CA LEU A 31 -5.39 8.37 -4.07
C LEU A 31 -6.74 9.07 -4.21
N TYR A 32 -7.80 8.51 -3.63
CA TYR A 32 -9.13 9.10 -3.63
C TYR A 32 -9.15 10.47 -2.94
N LEU A 33 -8.52 10.59 -1.77
CA LEU A 33 -8.43 11.85 -1.03
C LEU A 33 -7.68 12.92 -1.83
N VAL A 34 -6.53 12.58 -2.42
CA VAL A 34 -5.76 13.48 -3.27
C VAL A 34 -6.56 13.89 -4.51
N GLY A 35 -7.14 12.94 -5.24
CA GLY A 35 -7.88 13.20 -6.46
C GLY A 35 -9.15 14.03 -6.24
N ARG A 36 -9.90 13.74 -5.16
CA ARG A 36 -11.13 14.48 -4.82
C ARG A 36 -10.87 15.94 -4.48
N ASN A 37 -9.70 16.26 -3.91
CA ASN A 37 -9.35 17.62 -3.49
C ASN A 37 -8.45 18.34 -4.52
N PHE A 38 -8.18 17.71 -5.66
CA PHE A 38 -7.44 18.35 -6.74
C PHE A 38 -8.35 19.29 -7.54
N HIS A 39 -7.95 20.55 -7.66
CA HIS A 39 -8.64 21.57 -8.44
C HIS A 39 -7.85 21.89 -9.71
N PRO A 40 -8.37 21.55 -10.91
CA PRO A 40 -7.65 21.74 -12.17
C PRO A 40 -7.34 23.20 -12.51
N GLY A 41 -8.19 24.14 -12.08
CA GLY A 41 -8.02 25.58 -12.32
C GLY A 41 -6.71 26.13 -11.73
N PRO A 42 -6.55 26.10 -10.39
CA PRO A 42 -5.28 26.49 -9.76
C PRO A 42 -4.19 25.42 -9.90
N GLY A 43 -4.52 24.20 -10.33
CA GLY A 43 -3.54 23.14 -10.56
C GLY A 43 -3.01 22.48 -9.29
N GLY A 44 -3.78 22.41 -8.21
CA GLY A 44 -3.33 21.73 -7.00
C GLY A 44 -4.42 21.37 -6.00
N ILE A 45 -3.97 20.92 -4.84
CA ILE A 45 -4.78 20.20 -3.87
C ILE A 45 -5.17 21.16 -2.75
N LEU A 46 -6.44 21.55 -2.72
CA LEU A 46 -6.99 22.45 -1.71
C LEU A 46 -7.40 21.66 -0.48
N TYR A 47 -6.89 22.05 0.70
CA TYR A 47 -7.24 21.42 1.96
C TYR A 47 -7.49 22.50 3.03
N ARG A 48 -8.61 22.35 3.76
CA ARG A 48 -9.05 23.32 4.78
C ARG A 48 -8.98 22.80 6.22
N ASN A 49 -8.74 21.50 6.39
CA ASN A 49 -8.92 20.83 7.67
C ASN A 49 -7.70 19.94 7.99
N GLU A 50 -7.15 20.07 9.19
CA GLU A 50 -6.08 19.20 9.69
C GLU A 50 -6.47 17.72 9.70
N MET A 51 -7.76 17.41 9.89
CA MET A 51 -8.28 16.04 9.81
C MET A 51 -8.11 15.41 8.42
N PHE A 52 -8.10 16.22 7.35
CA PHE A 52 -7.79 15.73 6.01
C PHE A 52 -6.32 15.31 5.91
N VAL A 53 -5.41 16.15 6.42
CA VAL A 53 -3.96 15.88 6.40
C VAL A 53 -3.65 14.64 7.23
N LEU A 54 -4.25 14.52 8.42
CA LEU A 54 -4.13 13.35 9.27
C LEU A 54 -4.68 12.10 8.59
N GLY A 55 -5.88 12.18 8.01
CA GLY A 55 -6.50 11.05 7.30
C GLY A 55 -5.64 10.57 6.12
N LEU A 56 -5.11 11.51 5.32
CA LEU A 56 -4.20 11.19 4.22
C LEU A 56 -2.91 10.54 4.73
N ALA A 57 -2.30 11.08 5.80
CA ALA A 57 -1.09 10.52 6.40
C ALA A 57 -1.32 9.10 6.94
N VAL A 58 -2.46 8.84 7.58
CA VAL A 58 -2.84 7.49 8.06
C VAL A 58 -3.02 6.52 6.90
N CYS A 59 -3.72 6.92 5.84
CA CYS A 59 -3.87 6.09 4.65
C CYS A 59 -2.52 5.75 4.02
N ILE A 60 -1.62 6.72 3.86
CA ILE A 60 -0.27 6.49 3.33
C ILE A 60 0.52 5.54 4.25
N GLY A 61 0.53 5.82 5.55
CA GLY A 61 1.26 5.03 6.54
C GLY A 61 0.82 3.57 6.57
N LEU A 62 -0.50 3.32 6.56
CA LEU A 62 -1.06 1.97 6.51
C LEU A 62 -0.75 1.26 5.19
N ALA A 63 -0.88 1.95 4.06
CA ALA A 63 -0.57 1.39 2.74
C ALA A 63 0.91 1.00 2.63
N VAL A 64 1.82 1.85 3.12
CA VAL A 64 3.25 1.58 3.12
C VAL A 64 3.58 0.41 4.04
N LEU A 65 3.09 0.42 5.28
CA LEU A 65 3.37 -0.64 6.26
C LEU A 65 2.88 -2.01 5.78
N ILE A 66 1.61 -2.09 5.38
CA ILE A 66 0.99 -3.36 4.93
C ILE A 66 1.59 -3.78 3.59
N GLY A 67 1.74 -2.85 2.65
CA GLY A 67 2.26 -3.12 1.31
C GLY A 67 3.72 -3.56 1.31
N LEU A 68 4.59 -2.95 2.11
CA LEU A 68 5.98 -3.40 2.27
C LEU A 68 6.06 -4.77 2.93
N THR A 69 5.21 -5.05 3.92
CA THR A 69 5.16 -6.37 4.56
C THR A 69 4.71 -7.44 3.56
N ALA A 70 3.67 -7.15 2.77
CA ALA A 70 3.23 -8.03 1.68
C ALA A 70 4.32 -8.25 0.64
N ALA A 71 5.00 -7.17 0.23
CA ALA A 71 6.07 -7.23 -0.75
C ALA A 71 7.27 -8.03 -0.26
N ALA A 72 7.72 -7.79 0.97
CA ALA A 72 8.85 -8.51 1.56
C ALA A 72 8.56 -10.01 1.71
N LEU A 73 7.37 -10.38 2.21
CA LEU A 73 6.97 -11.79 2.32
C LEU A 73 6.80 -12.45 0.95
N GLY A 74 6.23 -11.71 -0.02
CA GLY A 74 6.06 -12.17 -1.39
C GLY A 74 7.42 -12.45 -2.05
N PHE A 75 8.33 -11.48 -1.98
CA PHE A 75 9.69 -11.62 -2.51
C PHE A 75 10.47 -12.74 -1.84
N ASN A 76 10.43 -12.83 -0.51
CA ASN A 76 11.18 -13.83 0.24
C ASN A 76 10.71 -15.27 -0.03
N SER A 77 9.43 -15.44 -0.37
CA SER A 77 8.85 -16.76 -0.71
C SER A 77 8.86 -17.08 -2.20
N ALA A 78 8.93 -16.07 -3.08
CA ALA A 78 9.04 -16.26 -4.51
C ALA A 78 10.35 -16.94 -4.90
N GLY A 79 10.30 -17.87 -5.86
CA GLY A 79 11.47 -18.60 -6.35
C GLY A 79 11.98 -19.71 -5.43
N GLN A 80 11.40 -19.88 -4.24
CA GLN A 80 11.79 -20.94 -3.32
C GLN A 80 11.29 -22.30 -3.79
N ARG A 81 12.18 -23.28 -3.94
CA ARG A 81 11.88 -24.61 -4.49
C ARG A 81 10.82 -25.40 -3.69
N ARG A 82 10.58 -25.02 -2.43
CA ARG A 82 9.61 -25.64 -1.51
C ARG A 82 8.33 -24.80 -1.32
N ASN A 83 8.09 -23.82 -2.19
CA ASN A 83 6.87 -23.03 -2.18
C ASN A 83 5.97 -23.51 -3.31
N ASP A 84 4.88 -24.19 -2.96
CA ASP A 84 3.89 -24.69 -3.92
C ASP A 84 2.95 -23.56 -4.41
N PHE A 85 3.00 -22.39 -3.76
CA PHE A 85 2.13 -21.25 -4.02
C PHE A 85 2.87 -20.06 -4.65
N GLN A 86 3.78 -20.32 -5.61
CA GLN A 86 4.57 -19.28 -6.30
C GLN A 86 3.73 -18.13 -6.84
N GLY A 87 2.59 -18.43 -7.47
CA GLY A 87 1.70 -17.39 -8.01
C GLY A 87 1.17 -16.45 -6.92
N ARG A 88 0.93 -16.94 -5.70
CA ARG A 88 0.50 -16.11 -4.56
C ARG A 88 1.63 -15.24 -4.02
N SER A 89 2.85 -15.75 -4.02
CA SER A 89 4.04 -14.96 -3.66
C SER A 89 4.24 -13.78 -4.60
N TRP A 90 4.15 -14.01 -5.91
CA TRP A 90 4.24 -12.94 -6.90
C TRP A 90 3.06 -11.96 -6.80
N LEU A 91 1.84 -12.44 -6.60
CA LEU A 91 0.67 -11.59 -6.34
C LEU A 91 0.90 -10.67 -5.13
N GLY A 92 1.34 -11.22 -4.00
CA GLY A 92 1.65 -10.44 -2.81
C GLY A 92 2.78 -9.43 -3.04
N PHE A 93 3.81 -9.83 -3.77
CA PHE A 93 4.92 -8.95 -4.16
C PHE A 93 4.45 -7.76 -5.00
N PHE A 94 3.79 -8.02 -6.13
CA PHE A 94 3.41 -6.98 -7.07
C PHE A 94 2.27 -6.11 -6.55
N ILE A 95 1.24 -6.67 -5.92
CA ILE A 95 0.14 -5.87 -5.37
C ILE A 95 0.63 -5.05 -4.18
N GLY A 96 1.44 -5.64 -3.29
CA GLY A 96 2.05 -4.94 -2.16
C GLY A 96 2.92 -3.78 -2.65
N GLY A 97 3.85 -4.05 -3.57
CA GLY A 97 4.71 -3.05 -4.19
C GLY A 97 3.92 -1.93 -4.88
N ALA A 98 2.95 -2.28 -5.71
CA ALA A 98 2.11 -1.30 -6.39
C ALA A 98 1.32 -0.41 -5.41
N SER A 99 0.81 -0.98 -4.31
CA SER A 99 0.10 -0.22 -3.26
C SER A 99 1.04 0.76 -2.56
N VAL A 100 2.28 0.36 -2.26
CA VAL A 100 3.32 1.25 -1.72
C VAL A 100 3.62 2.37 -2.71
N THR A 101 3.87 2.04 -3.97
CA THR A 101 4.16 3.03 -5.02
C THR A 101 3.02 4.03 -5.16
N ALA A 102 1.77 3.58 -5.21
CA ALA A 102 0.60 4.45 -5.29
C ALA A 102 0.49 5.40 -4.08
N ALA A 103 0.70 4.88 -2.86
CA ALA A 103 0.66 5.69 -1.64
C ALA A 103 1.78 6.73 -1.60
N VAL A 104 3.00 6.37 -2.02
CA VAL A 104 4.14 7.30 -2.10
C VAL A 104 3.89 8.38 -3.15
N VAL A 105 3.39 8.01 -4.34
CA VAL A 105 3.01 8.97 -5.38
C VAL A 105 1.94 9.94 -4.88
N ALA A 106 0.91 9.44 -4.18
CA ALA A 106 -0.11 10.30 -3.56
C ALA A 106 0.51 11.27 -2.52
N GLY A 107 1.43 10.78 -1.69
CA GLY A 107 2.15 11.61 -0.71
C GLY A 107 3.02 12.69 -1.35
N ILE A 108 3.75 12.35 -2.40
CA ILE A 108 4.56 13.31 -3.17
C ILE A 108 3.66 14.33 -3.87
N ALA A 109 2.59 13.87 -4.53
CA ALA A 109 1.61 14.75 -5.17
C ALA A 109 1.03 15.76 -4.17
N PHE A 110 0.65 15.30 -2.97
CA PHE A 110 0.21 16.20 -1.91
C PHE A 110 1.31 17.15 -1.45
N ALA A 111 2.52 16.66 -1.18
CA ALA A 111 3.62 17.51 -0.71
C ALA A 111 3.97 18.64 -1.69
N VAL A 112 3.92 18.36 -3.00
CA VAL A 112 4.28 19.30 -4.08
C VAL A 112 3.11 20.22 -4.45
N LEU A 113 1.89 19.69 -4.51
CA LEU A 113 0.72 20.41 -5.04
C LEU A 113 -0.22 20.96 -3.98
N ARG A 114 0.08 20.76 -2.68
CA ARG A 114 -0.76 21.29 -1.59
C ARG A 114 -0.80 22.81 -1.65
N MET A 115 -2.00 23.37 -1.57
CA MET A 115 -2.23 24.80 -1.45
C MET A 115 -3.15 25.08 -0.25
N PRO A 116 -2.85 26.12 0.55
CA PRO A 116 -3.81 26.59 1.55
C PRO A 116 -5.09 27.02 0.82
N ALA A 117 -6.23 26.55 1.32
CA ALA A 117 -7.55 26.73 0.71
C ALA A 117 -8.39 27.80 1.39
#